data_AF-A0A1S2R6Z6-F1
#
_entry.id   AF-A0A1S2R6Z6-F1
#
_cell.length_a   1.000
_cell.length_b   1.000
_cell.length_c   1.000
_cell.angle_alpha   90.00
_cell.angle_beta   90.00
_cell.angle_gamma   90.00
#
_symmetry.space_group_name_H-M   'P 1'
#
loop_
_entity.id
_entity.type
_entity.pdbx_description
1 polymer ?
#
loop_
_entity_poly.entity_id
_entity_poly.type
_entity_poly.pdbx_seq_one_letter_code
_entity_poly.pdbx_strand_id
1 'polypeptide(L)'
;MVDDVSDILIDSVQLADVWDMKPSTIRKYSAAAESTGYRFKRLGKRSKLMFSSKEIDAFKKAIEMKEEQGDDLKIEDAIAIVFTAMLDDVADIEADISPVTDIVSATSADIADIAGSIADLTKVISDMSSKIERLEGQNIEQAKSYESKISELSKQNNELIETMNRIESNISKNDDILESIRGTTNMLNEMTSEFAVSKEKKGFFRKLFGK
;
A
#
# COMPACT_ATOMS: atom_id res chain seq x y z
N MET A 1 32.82 -6.15 -7.82
CA MET A 1 34.07 -6.88 -8.07
C MET A 1 35.06 -6.37 -7.05
N VAL A 2 35.15 -7.05 -5.91
CA VAL A 2 36.26 -6.87 -4.98
C VAL A 2 37.22 -7.97 -5.39
N ASP A 3 38.36 -7.60 -5.98
CA ASP A 3 39.42 -8.55 -6.26
C ASP A 3 39.92 -9.09 -4.92
N ASP A 4 39.39 -10.25 -4.52
CA ASP A 4 39.98 -11.11 -3.51
C ASP A 4 41.26 -11.71 -4.11
N VAL A 5 42.28 -10.87 -4.28
CA VAL A 5 43.64 -11.36 -4.45
C VAL A 5 44.03 -11.86 -3.08
N SER A 6 43.82 -13.16 -2.84
CA SER A 6 44.40 -13.84 -1.70
C SER A 6 45.89 -13.48 -1.67
N ASP A 7 46.30 -12.67 -0.70
CA ASP A 7 47.70 -12.32 -0.52
C ASP A 7 48.50 -13.62 -0.52
N ILE A 8 49.42 -13.77 -1.47
CA ILE A 8 50.26 -14.96 -1.54
C ILE A 8 51.14 -14.93 -0.30
N LEU A 9 50.77 -15.75 0.67
CA LEU A 9 51.51 -15.89 1.90
C LEU A 9 52.74 -16.75 1.64
N ILE A 10 53.91 -16.15 1.76
CA ILE A 10 55.18 -16.87 1.69
C ILE A 10 55.71 -17.14 3.09
N ASP A 11 56.42 -18.23 3.25
CA ASP A 11 56.97 -18.60 4.55
C ASP A 11 58.38 -18.02 4.77
N SER A 12 58.87 -18.07 6.01
CA SER A 12 60.18 -17.52 6.39
C SER A 12 61.38 -18.12 5.64
N VAL A 13 61.26 -19.34 5.11
CA VAL A 13 62.34 -20.01 4.36
C VAL A 13 62.33 -19.50 2.92
N GLN A 14 61.15 -19.47 2.31
CA GLN A 14 60.97 -18.92 0.96
C GLN A 14 61.39 -17.45 0.89
N LEU A 15 60.98 -16.63 1.87
CA LEU A 15 61.40 -15.23 1.94
C LEU A 15 62.91 -15.07 2.12
N ALA A 16 63.52 -15.94 2.93
CA ALA A 16 64.96 -15.95 3.13
C ALA A 16 65.73 -16.28 1.83
N ASP A 17 65.23 -17.24 1.04
CA ASP A 17 65.80 -17.59 -0.26
C ASP A 17 65.68 -16.44 -1.27
N VAL A 18 64.54 -15.72 -1.27
CA VAL A 18 64.31 -14.59 -2.18
C VAL A 18 65.18 -13.38 -1.83
N TRP A 19 65.48 -13.17 -0.55
CA TRP A 19 66.28 -12.03 -0.08
C TRP A 19 67.76 -12.35 0.12
N ASP A 20 68.19 -13.57 -0.23
CA ASP A 20 69.55 -14.07 0.02
C ASP A 20 70.00 -13.86 1.48
N MET A 21 69.09 -14.15 2.42
CA MET A 21 69.31 -14.02 3.85
C MET A 21 69.20 -15.37 4.55
N LYS A 22 69.73 -15.47 5.77
CA LYS A 22 69.50 -16.66 6.60
C LYS A 22 68.05 -16.64 7.12
N PRO A 23 67.33 -17.78 7.17
CA PRO A 23 66.01 -17.86 7.79
C PRO A 23 65.97 -17.38 9.25
N SER A 24 67.09 -17.48 9.97
CA SER A 24 67.24 -16.94 11.32
C SER A 24 67.15 -15.41 11.37
N THR A 25 67.63 -14.72 10.32
CA THR A 25 67.58 -13.26 10.22
C THR A 25 66.15 -12.79 10.00
N ILE A 26 65.40 -13.43 9.11
CA ILE A 26 63.97 -13.17 8.91
C ILE A 26 63.20 -13.34 10.23
N ARG A 27 63.45 -14.43 10.98
CA ARG A 27 62.82 -14.63 12.29
C ARG A 27 63.18 -13.55 13.31
N LYS A 28 64.42 -13.05 13.28
CA LYS A 28 64.86 -11.95 14.16
C LYS A 28 64.12 -10.66 13.83
N TYR A 29 63.97 -10.35 12.54
CA TYR A 29 63.21 -9.19 12.07
C TYR A 29 61.73 -9.31 12.43
N SER A 30 61.15 -10.50 12.25
CA SER A 30 59.78 -10.77 12.73
C SER A 30 59.65 -10.60 14.23
N ALA A 31 60.62 -11.05 15.02
CA ALA A 31 60.59 -10.86 16.48
C ALA A 31 60.67 -9.38 16.87
N ALA A 32 61.43 -8.56 16.14
CA ALA A 32 61.49 -7.11 16.35
C ALA A 32 60.13 -6.45 16.04
N ALA A 33 59.49 -6.80 14.93
CA ALA A 33 58.14 -6.35 14.62
C ALA A 33 57.11 -6.87 15.66
N GLU A 34 57.22 -8.12 16.12
CA GLU A 34 56.32 -8.64 17.17
C GLU A 34 56.51 -7.96 18.53
N SER A 35 57.68 -7.35 18.76
CA SER A 35 57.96 -6.59 20.00
C SER A 35 57.22 -5.25 20.05
N THR A 36 56.82 -4.69 18.89
CA THR A 36 55.95 -3.50 18.84
C THR A 36 54.47 -3.81 19.02
N GLY A 37 54.11 -5.10 19.11
CA GLY A 37 52.73 -5.56 19.23
C GLY A 37 52.14 -6.08 17.92
N TYR A 38 52.85 -5.95 16.79
CA TYR A 38 52.41 -6.55 15.53
C TYR A 38 52.33 -8.08 15.63
N ARG A 39 51.39 -8.72 14.94
CA ARG A 39 51.20 -10.18 14.99
C ARG A 39 51.14 -10.77 13.58
N PHE A 40 52.19 -11.50 13.21
CA PHE A 40 52.22 -12.23 11.96
C PHE A 40 51.27 -13.43 11.96
N LYS A 41 50.74 -13.74 10.79
CA LYS A 41 49.94 -14.95 10.58
C LYS A 41 50.83 -16.19 10.73
N ARG A 42 50.29 -17.23 11.37
CA ARG A 42 50.98 -18.50 11.60
C ARG A 42 50.16 -19.67 11.09
N LEU A 43 50.79 -20.62 10.41
CA LEU A 43 50.11 -21.76 9.80
C LEU A 43 50.57 -23.11 10.39
N GLY A 44 49.59 -23.97 10.68
CA GLY A 44 49.77 -25.37 11.06
C GLY A 44 50.26 -25.63 12.49
N LYS A 45 50.43 -26.92 12.84
CA LYS A 45 50.80 -27.39 14.20
C LYS A 45 52.17 -26.89 14.70
N ARG A 46 53.03 -26.39 13.79
CA ARG A 46 54.36 -25.86 14.10
C ARG A 46 54.41 -24.33 14.09
N SER A 47 53.27 -23.65 13.95
CA SER A 47 53.14 -22.19 13.99
C SER A 47 54.13 -21.46 13.07
N LYS A 48 54.27 -21.95 11.82
CA LYS A 48 55.19 -21.40 10.83
C LYS A 48 54.77 -19.97 10.47
N LEU A 49 55.69 -19.02 10.53
CA LEU A 49 55.45 -17.63 10.15
C LEU A 49 55.16 -17.53 8.66
N MET A 50 54.10 -16.80 8.34
CA MET A 50 53.65 -16.50 7.00
C MET A 50 53.64 -14.99 6.82
N PHE A 51 54.15 -14.52 5.68
CA PHE A 51 54.29 -13.11 5.36
C PHE A 51 53.43 -12.76 4.15
N SER A 52 52.65 -11.69 4.27
CA SER A 52 51.91 -11.03 3.18
C SER A 52 52.82 -10.10 2.39
N SER A 53 52.38 -9.69 1.19
CA SER A 53 53.13 -8.72 0.38
C SER A 53 53.37 -7.41 1.13
N LYS A 54 52.36 -6.93 1.88
CA LYS A 54 52.47 -5.70 2.67
C LYS A 54 53.54 -5.79 3.77
N GLU A 55 53.59 -6.92 4.48
CA GLU A 55 54.61 -7.14 5.52
C GLU A 55 56.03 -7.23 4.92
N ILE A 56 56.16 -7.84 3.74
CA ILE A 56 57.42 -7.92 3.00
C ILE A 56 57.88 -6.51 2.60
N ASP A 57 56.98 -5.70 2.06
CA ASP A 57 57.31 -4.32 1.66
C ASP A 57 57.64 -3.43 2.87
N ALA A 58 56.97 -3.66 4.01
CA ALA A 58 57.32 -3.00 5.28
C ALA A 58 58.74 -3.35 5.75
N PHE A 59 59.13 -4.62 5.66
CA PHE A 59 60.50 -5.03 5.95
C PHE A 59 61.51 -4.44 4.97
N LYS A 60 61.20 -4.37 3.66
CA LYS A 60 62.08 -3.68 2.69
C LYS A 60 62.27 -2.22 3.05
N LYS A 61 61.18 -1.52 3.35
CA LYS A 61 61.21 -0.12 3.78
C LYS A 61 62.05 0.09 5.04
N ALA A 62 61.99 -0.83 6.00
CA ALA A 62 62.83 -0.79 7.20
C ALA A 62 64.32 -1.02 6.88
N ILE A 63 64.64 -1.91 5.93
CA ILE A 63 66.00 -2.13 5.45
C ILE A 63 66.54 -0.89 4.74
N GLU A 64 65.78 -0.33 3.80
CA GLU A 64 66.11 0.92 3.09
C GLU A 64 66.35 2.07 4.08
N MET A 65 65.47 2.24 5.07
CA MET A 65 65.62 3.25 6.12
C MET A 65 66.91 3.08 6.92
N LYS A 66 67.30 1.83 7.23
CA LYS A 66 68.56 1.52 7.90
C LYS A 66 69.77 1.81 7.00
N GLU A 67 69.65 1.57 5.69
CA GLU A 67 70.73 1.86 4.73
C GLU A 67 70.94 3.37 4.55
N GLU A 68 69.87 4.15 4.51
CA GLU A 68 69.92 5.61 4.41
C GLU A 68 70.51 6.28 5.66
N GLN A 69 70.18 5.78 6.87
CA GLN A 69 70.66 6.34 8.13
C GLN A 69 71.99 5.75 8.63
N GLY A 70 72.53 4.72 7.96
CA GLY A 70 73.84 4.16 8.26
C GLY A 70 73.92 3.48 9.63
N ASP A 71 75.00 3.74 10.37
CA ASP A 71 75.29 3.09 11.66
C ASP A 71 74.50 3.70 12.84
N ASP A 72 73.81 4.83 12.62
CA ASP A 72 73.07 5.54 13.66
C ASP A 72 71.72 4.87 13.98
N LEU A 73 71.18 4.06 13.06
CA LEU A 73 69.92 3.34 13.24
C LEU A 73 70.12 1.83 13.18
N LYS A 74 69.71 1.13 14.23
CA LYS A 74 69.68 -0.34 14.21
C LYS A 74 68.48 -0.81 13.39
N ILE A 75 68.66 -1.91 12.67
CA ILE A 75 67.58 -2.49 11.85
C ILE A 75 66.35 -2.87 12.67
N GLU A 76 66.53 -3.29 13.93
CA GLU A 76 65.43 -3.57 14.85
C GLU A 76 64.60 -2.31 15.16
N ASP A 77 65.25 -1.16 15.31
CA ASP A 77 64.59 0.12 15.58
C ASP A 77 63.86 0.62 14.31
N ALA A 78 64.47 0.45 13.13
CA ALA A 78 63.83 0.75 11.84
C ALA A 78 62.56 -0.10 11.62
N ILE A 79 62.65 -1.41 11.91
CA ILE A 79 61.50 -2.32 11.85
C ILE A 79 60.42 -1.87 12.83
N ALA A 80 60.81 -1.49 14.05
CA ALA A 80 59.84 -1.04 15.05
C ALA A 80 59.09 0.21 14.59
N ILE A 81 59.78 1.19 13.99
CA ILE A 81 59.16 2.40 13.45
C ILE A 81 58.14 2.07 12.36
N VAL A 82 58.54 1.28 11.35
CA VAL A 82 57.65 0.98 10.20
C VAL A 82 56.43 0.17 10.63
N PHE A 83 56.61 -0.86 11.46
CA PHE A 83 55.48 -1.69 11.91
C PHE A 83 54.57 -0.99 12.92
N THR A 84 55.09 -0.02 13.70
CA THR A 84 54.23 0.82 14.55
C THR A 84 53.36 1.74 13.69
N ALA A 85 53.93 2.39 12.67
CA ALA A 85 53.16 3.20 11.73
C ALA A 85 52.07 2.40 11.01
N MET A 86 52.34 1.13 10.66
CA MET A 86 51.32 0.25 10.09
C MET A 86 50.18 -0.08 11.07
N LEU A 87 50.48 -0.17 12.38
CA LEU A 87 49.44 -0.39 13.40
C LEU A 87 48.60 0.88 13.59
N ASP A 88 49.22 2.05 13.55
CA ASP A 88 48.53 3.34 13.64
C ASP A 88 47.58 3.53 12.44
N ASP A 89 48.03 3.24 11.21
CA ASP A 89 47.18 3.29 10.00
C ASP A 89 45.96 2.36 10.14
N VAL A 90 46.12 1.18 10.74
CA VAL A 90 45.01 0.24 10.99
C VAL A 90 44.06 0.79 12.05
N ALA A 91 44.59 1.40 13.12
CA ALA A 91 43.78 2.01 14.17
C ALA A 91 42.96 3.19 13.64
N ASP A 92 43.52 4.01 12.75
CA ASP A 92 42.81 5.10 12.08
C ASP A 92 41.68 4.57 11.18
N ILE A 93 41.94 3.50 10.43
CA ILE A 93 40.90 2.84 9.62
C ILE A 93 39.79 2.26 10.51
N GLU A 94 40.11 1.63 11.63
CA GLU A 94 39.12 1.14 12.59
C GLU A 94 38.28 2.28 13.18
N ALA A 95 38.93 3.40 13.50
CA ALA A 95 38.27 4.60 13.98
C ALA A 95 37.31 5.20 12.94
N ASP A 96 37.65 5.14 11.65
CA ASP A 96 36.78 5.59 10.55
C ASP A 96 35.64 4.61 10.24
N ILE A 97 35.85 3.30 10.43
CA ILE A 97 34.84 2.26 10.18
C ILE A 97 33.78 2.23 11.29
N SER A 98 34.14 2.54 12.53
CA SER A 98 33.18 2.48 13.65
C SER A 98 31.96 3.38 13.44
N PRO A 99 32.09 4.69 13.11
CA PRO A 99 30.95 5.55 12.81
C PRO A 99 30.11 5.07 11.62
N VAL A 100 30.75 4.50 10.60
CA VAL A 100 30.04 3.93 9.44
C VAL A 100 29.16 2.76 9.86
N THR A 101 29.67 1.90 10.75
CA THR A 101 28.92 0.76 11.31
C THR A 101 27.70 1.22 12.10
N ASP A 102 27.84 2.30 12.88
CA ASP A 102 26.74 2.89 13.63
C ASP A 102 25.68 3.50 12.69
N ILE A 103 26.11 4.21 11.64
CA ILE A 103 25.21 4.78 10.62
C ILE A 103 24.44 3.67 9.89
N VAL A 104 25.12 2.58 9.51
CA VAL A 104 24.47 1.43 8.85
C VAL A 104 23.43 0.80 9.78
N SER A 105 23.76 0.68 11.07
CA SER A 105 22.84 0.13 12.08
C SER A 105 21.61 1.02 12.29
N ALA A 106 21.81 2.34 12.41
CA ALA A 106 20.73 3.32 12.50
C ALA A 106 19.84 3.31 11.26
N THR A 107 20.45 3.34 10.06
CA THR A 107 19.72 3.28 8.79
C THR A 107 18.91 2.00 8.67
N SER A 108 19.44 0.86 9.16
CA SER A 108 18.71 -0.41 9.14
C SER A 108 17.49 -0.38 10.06
N ALA A 109 17.58 0.28 11.22
CA ALA A 109 16.43 0.50 12.10
C ALA A 109 15.37 1.39 11.44
N ASP A 110 15.78 2.50 10.83
CA ASP A 110 14.86 3.40 10.10
C ASP A 110 14.13 2.66 8.97
N ILE A 111 14.83 1.81 8.21
CA ILE A 111 14.22 0.97 7.16
C ILE A 111 13.16 0.03 7.75
N ALA A 112 13.42 -0.58 8.91
CA ALA A 112 12.47 -1.46 9.57
C ALA A 112 11.20 -0.71 10.01
N ASP A 113 11.35 0.50 10.56
CA ASP A 113 10.23 1.35 10.98
C ASP A 113 9.38 1.81 9.78
N ILE A 114 10.03 2.18 8.67
CA ILE A 114 9.35 2.51 7.41
C ILE A 114 8.59 1.28 6.88
N ALA A 115 9.20 0.09 6.91
CA ALA A 115 8.54 -1.14 6.49
C ALA A 115 7.29 -1.45 7.34
N GLY A 116 7.37 -1.23 8.66
CA GLY A 116 6.22 -1.34 9.57
C GLY A 116 5.11 -0.36 9.19
N SER A 117 5.45 0.90 8.96
CA SER A 117 4.49 1.94 8.55
C SER A 117 3.80 1.62 7.22
N ILE A 118 4.55 1.05 6.25
CA ILE A 118 3.98 0.59 4.97
C ILE A 118 2.99 -0.56 5.18
N ALA A 119 3.29 -1.51 6.06
CA ALA A 119 2.39 -2.62 6.36
C ALA A 119 1.07 -2.12 6.98
N ASP A 120 1.15 -1.16 7.91
CA ASP A 120 -0.03 -0.54 8.51
C ASP A 120 -0.88 0.20 7.49
N LEU A 121 -0.25 1.01 6.62
CA LEU A 121 -0.95 1.70 5.53
C LEU A 121 -1.62 0.72 4.55
N THR A 122 -0.94 -0.38 4.23
CA THR A 122 -1.49 -1.44 3.36
C THR A 122 -2.76 -2.03 3.96
N LYS A 123 -2.77 -2.26 5.28
CA LYS A 123 -3.96 -2.74 5.99
C LYS A 123 -5.10 -1.73 5.95
N VAL A 124 -4.82 -0.45 6.22
CA VAL A 124 -5.83 0.63 6.14
C VAL A 124 -6.45 0.71 4.74
N ILE A 125 -5.63 0.62 3.69
CA ILE A 125 -6.13 0.62 2.30
C ILE A 125 -7.03 -0.59 2.05
N SER A 126 -6.65 -1.78 2.51
CA SER A 126 -7.48 -2.99 2.39
C SER A 126 -8.84 -2.82 3.08
N ASP A 127 -8.84 -2.33 4.32
CA ASP A 127 -10.06 -2.11 5.10
C ASP A 127 -10.99 -1.07 4.42
N MET A 128 -10.39 0.00 3.87
CA MET A 128 -11.14 1.01 3.11
C MET A 128 -11.76 0.44 1.84
N SER A 129 -11.02 -0.37 1.08
CA SER A 129 -11.53 -1.02 -0.13
C SER A 129 -12.71 -1.94 0.18
N SER A 130 -12.62 -2.79 1.20
CA SER A 130 -13.74 -3.64 1.62
C SER A 130 -14.95 -2.82 2.10
N LYS A 131 -14.72 -1.66 2.74
CA LYS A 131 -15.81 -0.76 3.13
C LYS A 131 -16.50 -0.14 1.91
N ILE A 132 -15.74 0.24 0.88
CA ILE A 132 -16.28 0.77 -0.38
C ILE A 132 -17.14 -0.30 -1.07
N GLU A 133 -16.63 -1.51 -1.25
CA GLU A 133 -17.38 -2.62 -1.87
C GLU A 133 -18.71 -2.88 -1.16
N ARG A 134 -18.71 -2.86 0.18
CA ARG A 134 -19.93 -3.03 0.97
C ARG A 134 -20.93 -1.89 0.73
N LEU A 135 -20.46 -0.64 0.70
CA LEU A 135 -21.33 0.52 0.46
C LEU A 135 -21.90 0.51 -0.96
N GLU A 136 -21.10 0.13 -1.96
CA GLU A 136 -21.56 -0.06 -3.33
C GLU A 136 -22.65 -1.13 -3.42
N GLY A 137 -22.44 -2.28 -2.77
CA GLY A 137 -23.45 -3.33 -2.68
C GLY A 137 -24.77 -2.85 -2.06
N GLN A 138 -24.69 -2.12 -0.94
CA GLN A 138 -25.86 -1.53 -0.28
C GLN A 138 -26.60 -0.53 -1.17
N ASN A 139 -25.86 0.34 -1.88
CA ASN A 139 -26.46 1.31 -2.80
C ASN A 139 -27.17 0.61 -3.97
N ILE A 140 -26.58 -0.45 -4.53
CA ILE A 140 -27.20 -1.24 -5.60
C ILE A 140 -28.50 -1.89 -5.10
N GLU A 141 -28.49 -2.46 -3.89
CA GLU A 141 -29.67 -3.10 -3.30
C GLU A 141 -30.79 -2.09 -3.02
N GLN A 142 -30.44 -0.92 -2.49
CA GLN A 142 -31.38 0.19 -2.32
C GLN A 142 -31.97 0.67 -3.64
N ALA A 143 -31.15 0.82 -4.68
CA ALA A 143 -31.63 1.20 -6.02
C ALA A 143 -32.66 0.19 -6.56
N LYS A 144 -32.36 -1.11 -6.47
CA LYS A 144 -33.30 -2.19 -6.87
C LYS A 144 -34.61 -2.15 -6.08
N SER A 145 -34.53 -1.87 -4.77
CA SER A 145 -35.71 -1.73 -3.92
C SER A 145 -36.58 -0.55 -4.36
N TYR A 146 -35.97 0.61 -4.65
CA TYR A 146 -36.70 1.78 -5.16
C TYR A 146 -37.30 1.53 -6.55
N GLU A 147 -36.57 0.91 -7.47
CA GLU A 147 -37.10 0.53 -8.78
C GLU A 147 -38.33 -0.37 -8.66
N SER A 148 -38.28 -1.37 -7.78
CA SER A 148 -39.42 -2.27 -7.52
C SER A 148 -40.62 -1.51 -6.99
N LYS A 149 -40.41 -0.59 -6.03
CA LYS A 149 -41.48 0.24 -5.46
C LYS A 149 -42.09 1.20 -6.48
N ILE A 150 -41.27 1.80 -7.35
CA ILE A 150 -41.74 2.65 -8.45
C ILE A 150 -42.58 1.84 -9.43
N SER A 151 -42.17 0.62 -9.76
CA SER A 151 -42.94 -0.28 -10.63
C SER A 151 -44.30 -0.62 -10.04
N GLU A 152 -44.36 -0.94 -8.75
CA GLU A 152 -45.61 -1.24 -8.05
C GLU A 152 -46.55 -0.02 -8.00
N LEU A 153 -46.03 1.16 -7.66
CA LEU A 153 -46.80 2.41 -7.69
C LEU A 153 -47.33 2.73 -9.08
N SER A 154 -46.53 2.51 -10.12
CA SER A 154 -46.95 2.71 -11.52
C SER A 154 -48.13 1.80 -11.88
N LYS A 155 -48.07 0.52 -11.47
CA LYS A 155 -49.17 -0.43 -11.66
C LYS A 155 -50.44 0.03 -10.94
N GLN A 156 -50.34 0.42 -9.67
CA GLN A 156 -51.48 0.93 -8.90
C GLN A 156 -52.09 2.17 -9.55
N ASN A 157 -51.26 3.07 -10.08
CA ASN A 157 -51.74 4.28 -10.75
C ASN A 157 -52.51 3.96 -12.04
N ASN A 158 -52.05 2.98 -12.82
CA ASN A 158 -52.77 2.51 -14.01
C ASN A 158 -54.12 1.87 -13.64
N GLU A 159 -54.16 1.04 -12.60
CA GLU A 159 -55.40 0.46 -12.08
C GLU A 159 -56.38 1.56 -11.65
N LEU A 160 -55.90 2.61 -10.98
CA LEU A 160 -56.71 3.75 -10.59
C LEU A 160 -57.28 4.48 -11.80
N ILE A 161 -56.46 4.75 -12.83
CA ILE A 161 -56.91 5.37 -14.08
C ILE A 161 -58.01 4.53 -14.74
N GLU A 162 -57.85 3.21 -14.80
CA GLU A 162 -58.89 2.32 -15.35
C GLU A 162 -60.20 2.40 -14.56
N THR A 163 -60.13 2.44 -13.22
CA THR A 163 -61.33 2.59 -12.38
C THR A 163 -62.00 3.94 -12.60
N MET A 164 -61.22 5.02 -12.75
CA MET A 164 -61.72 6.37 -13.00
C MET A 164 -62.45 6.44 -14.35
N ASN A 165 -61.85 5.89 -15.41
CA ASN A 165 -62.49 5.79 -16.72
C ASN A 165 -63.81 5.00 -16.68
N ARG A 166 -63.89 3.93 -15.88
CA ARG A 166 -65.14 3.17 -15.66
C ARG A 166 -66.20 4.00 -14.96
N ILE A 167 -65.82 4.77 -13.94
CA ILE A 167 -66.72 5.67 -13.22
C ILE A 167 -67.25 6.75 -14.16
N GLU A 168 -66.37 7.40 -14.93
CA GLU A 168 -66.77 8.42 -15.92
C GLU A 168 -67.77 7.86 -16.95
N SER A 169 -67.51 6.66 -17.46
CA SER A 169 -68.47 5.98 -18.36
C SER A 169 -69.82 5.73 -17.70
N ASN A 170 -69.84 5.34 -16.42
CA ASN A 170 -71.08 5.13 -15.69
C ASN A 170 -71.82 6.44 -15.40
N ILE A 171 -71.11 7.53 -15.11
CA ILE A 171 -71.70 8.87 -14.94
C ILE A 171 -72.39 9.29 -16.25
N SER A 172 -71.71 9.17 -17.39
CA SER A 172 -72.30 9.49 -18.69
C SER A 172 -73.59 8.70 -18.96
N LYS A 173 -73.61 7.39 -18.67
CA LYS A 173 -74.83 6.58 -18.81
C LYS A 173 -75.95 7.05 -17.87
N ASN A 174 -75.60 7.44 -16.65
CA ASN A 174 -76.58 7.95 -15.69
C ASN A 174 -77.15 9.30 -16.15
N ASP A 175 -76.33 10.16 -16.75
CA ASP A 175 -76.79 11.43 -17.34
C ASP A 175 -77.80 11.20 -18.47
N ASP A 176 -77.53 10.26 -19.37
CA ASP A 176 -78.47 9.86 -20.44
C ASP A 176 -79.81 9.35 -19.87
N ILE A 177 -79.75 8.55 -18.79
CA ILE A 177 -80.94 8.05 -18.09
C ILE A 177 -81.71 9.21 -17.45
N LEU A 178 -81.02 10.15 -16.79
CA LEU A 178 -81.66 11.32 -16.18
C LEU A 178 -82.34 12.21 -17.22
N GLU A 179 -81.73 12.41 -18.38
CA GLU A 179 -82.33 13.16 -19.48
C GLU A 179 -83.60 12.46 -20.03
N SER A 180 -83.56 11.14 -20.17
CA SER A 180 -84.72 10.33 -20.54
C SER A 180 -85.86 10.43 -19.51
N ILE A 181 -85.54 10.39 -18.21
CA ILE A 181 -86.52 10.58 -17.12
C ILE A 181 -87.12 11.98 -17.16
N ARG A 182 -86.32 13.03 -17.40
CA ARG A 182 -86.83 14.41 -17.55
C ARG A 182 -87.81 14.52 -18.71
N GLY A 183 -87.48 13.94 -19.86
CA GLY A 183 -88.36 13.91 -21.03
C GLY A 183 -89.71 13.25 -20.73
N THR A 184 -89.69 12.06 -20.14
CA THR A 184 -90.92 11.34 -19.75
C THR A 184 -91.74 12.09 -18.68
N THR A 185 -91.08 12.74 -17.72
CA THR A 185 -91.74 13.57 -16.70
C THR A 185 -92.45 14.77 -17.33
N ASN A 186 -91.82 15.44 -18.29
CA ASN A 186 -92.44 16.57 -19.01
C ASN A 186 -93.68 16.13 -19.78
N MET A 187 -93.62 14.99 -20.50
CA MET A 187 -94.78 14.42 -21.19
C MET A 187 -95.92 14.11 -20.22
N LEU A 188 -95.61 13.54 -19.04
CA LEU A 188 -96.61 13.20 -18.04
C LEU A 188 -97.26 14.46 -17.43
N ASN A 189 -96.50 15.52 -17.22
CA ASN A 189 -97.00 16.83 -16.80
C ASN A 189 -97.93 17.46 -17.87
N GLU A 190 -97.56 17.35 -19.15
CA GLU A 190 -98.40 17.81 -20.26
C GLU A 190 -99.72 17.04 -20.30
N MET A 191 -99.68 15.71 -20.28
CA MET A 191 -100.87 14.85 -20.22
C MET A 191 -101.76 15.15 -19.02
N THR A 192 -101.19 15.33 -17.82
CA THR A 192 -101.97 15.65 -16.61
C THR A 192 -102.64 17.02 -16.70
N SER A 193 -101.97 18.02 -17.29
CA SER A 193 -102.57 19.33 -17.56
C SER A 193 -103.74 19.25 -18.55
N GLU A 194 -103.61 18.48 -19.63
CA GLU A 194 -104.69 18.23 -20.59
C GLU A 194 -105.88 17.52 -19.94
N PHE A 195 -105.61 16.51 -19.10
CA PHE A 195 -106.63 15.82 -18.33
C PHE A 195 -107.37 16.76 -17.37
N ALA A 196 -106.66 17.68 -16.70
CA ALA A 196 -107.28 18.68 -15.82
C ALA A 196 -108.23 19.61 -16.60
N VAL A 197 -107.78 20.16 -17.74
CA VAL A 197 -108.60 20.99 -18.64
C VAL A 197 -109.82 20.21 -19.15
N SER A 198 -109.66 18.93 -19.48
CA SER A 198 -110.76 18.08 -19.95
C SER A 198 -111.82 17.84 -18.85
N LYS A 199 -111.40 17.71 -17.59
CA LYS A 199 -112.30 17.57 -16.43
C LYS A 199 -113.05 18.86 -16.14
N GLU A 200 -112.41 20.02 -16.23
CA GLU A 200 -113.08 21.33 -16.09
C GLU A 200 -114.16 21.50 -17.17
N LYS A 201 -113.84 21.18 -18.43
CA LYS A 201 -114.83 21.19 -19.52
C LYS A 201 -116.00 20.25 -19.22
N LYS A 202 -115.75 19.01 -18.78
CA LYS A 202 -116.82 18.07 -18.39
C LYS A 202 -117.64 18.58 -17.19
N GLY A 203 -117.02 19.18 -16.18
CA GLY A 203 -117.72 19.80 -15.04
C GLY A 203 -118.56 21.02 -15.44
N PHE A 204 -118.07 21.82 -16.38
CA PHE A 204 -118.79 22.94 -16.99
C PHE A 204 -120.03 22.44 -17.75
N PHE A 205 -119.89 21.44 -18.62
CA PHE A 205 -121.03 20.85 -19.33
C PHE A 205 -122.03 20.17 -18.38
N ARG A 206 -121.56 19.55 -17.29
CA ARG A 206 -122.45 18.97 -16.26
C ARG A 206 -123.21 20.05 -15.48
N LYS A 207 -122.62 21.23 -15.24
CA LYS A 207 -123.33 22.40 -14.67
C LYS A 207 -124.31 23.04 -15.66
N LEU A 208 -124.01 23.00 -16.96
CA LEU A 208 -124.86 23.61 -18.00
C LEU A 208 -126.02 22.73 -18.45
N PHE A 209 -125.88 21.40 -18.41
CA PHE A 209 -126.84 20.46 -19.00
C PHE A 209 -127.23 19.29 -18.08
N GLY A 210 -126.68 19.21 -16.87
CA GLY A 210 -126.97 18.12 -15.93
C GLY A 210 -127.92 18.56 -14.82
N LYS A 211 -129.23 18.35 -15.04
CA LYS A 211 -130.37 18.51 -14.12
C LYS A 211 -130.43 19.79 -13.28
#